data_AF-A0A3S0D5W9-F1
#
_entry.id   AF-A0A3S0D5W9-F1
#
_cell.length_a   1.000
_cell.length_b   1.000
_cell.length_c   1.000
_cell.angle_alpha   90.00
_cell.angle_beta   90.00
_cell.angle_gamma   90.00
#
_symmetry.space_group_name_H-M   'P 1'
#
loop_
_entity.id
_entity.type
_entity.pdbx_description
1 polymer ?
#
loop_
_entity_poly.entity_id
_entity_poly.type
_entity_poly.pdbx_seq_one_letter_code
_entity_poly.pdbx_strand_id
1 'polypeptide(L)'
;GLSIHDSPHLDFGALQVAGRIDITAWQNGAERYIAFLKGRGDLAGWFKRFLGCTDVVIALKETKKLVETLSHFADTQQLETRERDELLERAHLVLEEMGESGAALDLQSVASQIFPDAPQKLSETLQDEALDLASGFVPDKRALKPLIRFRASAEDWKLEFERSGLRSGAVQYDKASNTLVLTNVPESLKKLLLEE
;
A
#
# COMPACT_ATOMS: atom_id res chain seq x y z
N GLY A 1 -16.90 6.38 63.90
CA GLY A 1 -16.12 5.21 63.47
C GLY A 1 -15.61 5.47 62.08
N LEU A 2 -14.35 5.15 61.79
CA LEU A 2 -13.78 5.28 60.44
C LEU A 2 -14.32 4.14 59.56
N SER A 3 -14.88 4.48 58.41
CA SER A 3 -15.31 3.52 57.39
C SER A 3 -14.19 3.30 56.38
N ILE A 4 -13.85 2.03 56.14
CA ILE A 4 -12.88 1.64 55.10
C ILE A 4 -13.63 1.63 53.77
N HIS A 5 -13.13 2.38 52.80
CA HIS A 5 -13.66 2.41 51.44
C HIS A 5 -12.68 1.72 50.51
N ASP A 6 -13.16 0.69 49.82
CA ASP A 6 -12.38 0.00 48.81
C ASP A 6 -12.23 0.92 47.59
N SER A 7 -10.99 1.22 47.20
CA SER A 7 -10.67 2.10 46.08
C SER A 7 -9.86 1.32 45.06
N PRO A 8 -10.40 1.08 43.84
CA PRO A 8 -9.63 0.43 42.80
C PRO A 8 -8.48 1.35 42.38
N HIS A 9 -7.25 0.84 42.46
CA HIS A 9 -6.05 1.53 42.04
C HIS A 9 -5.52 0.92 40.74
N LEU A 10 -5.12 1.78 39.81
CA LEU A 10 -4.49 1.36 38.56
C LEU A 10 -2.98 1.23 38.79
N ASP A 11 -2.44 0.03 38.63
CA ASP A 11 -0.99 -0.18 38.63
C ASP A 11 -0.43 0.10 37.24
N PHE A 12 0.16 1.29 37.07
CA PHE A 12 0.81 1.70 35.82
C PHE A 12 2.07 0.88 35.49
N GLY A 13 2.71 0.25 36.47
CA GLY A 13 3.88 -0.60 36.26
C GLY A 13 3.53 -1.97 35.65
N ALA A 14 2.32 -2.46 35.94
CA ALA A 14 1.78 -3.71 35.39
C ALA A 14 0.96 -3.52 34.09
N LEU A 15 0.89 -2.29 33.57
CA LEU A 15 0.05 -1.95 32.43
C LEU A 15 0.62 -2.58 31.13
N GLN A 16 -0.01 -3.63 30.63
CA GLN A 16 0.45 -4.34 29.43
C GLN A 16 0.04 -3.65 28.12
N VAL A 17 -1.16 -3.09 28.08
CA VAL A 17 -1.71 -2.35 26.93
C VAL A 17 -2.59 -1.21 27.43
N ALA A 18 -2.54 -0.07 26.74
CA ALA A 18 -3.47 1.04 26.94
C ALA A 18 -3.90 1.62 25.60
N GLY A 19 -5.12 2.12 25.53
CA GLY A 19 -5.64 2.88 24.39
C GLY A 19 -6.13 4.24 24.86
N ARG A 20 -5.80 5.29 24.11
CA ARG A 20 -6.36 6.64 24.28
C ARG A 20 -7.21 6.95 23.07
N ILE A 21 -8.43 7.40 23.29
CA ILE A 21 -9.32 7.92 22.25
C ILE A 21 -9.53 9.41 22.53
N ASP A 22 -9.13 10.25 21.58
CA ASP A 22 -9.34 11.69 21.61
C ASP A 22 -10.68 12.03 20.95
N ILE A 23 -11.72 12.13 21.78
CA ILE A 23 -13.09 12.35 21.31
C ILE A 23 -13.21 13.70 20.57
N THR A 24 -12.51 14.72 21.05
CA THR A 24 -12.53 16.06 20.44
C THR A 24 -11.91 16.04 19.05
N ALA A 25 -10.74 15.40 18.90
CA ALA A 25 -10.11 15.25 17.59
C ALA A 25 -10.99 14.47 16.60
N TRP A 26 -11.63 13.40 17.07
CA TRP A 26 -12.57 12.62 16.26
C TRP A 26 -13.75 13.45 15.77
N GLN A 27 -14.38 14.21 16.67
CA GLN A 27 -15.51 15.08 16.32
C GLN A 27 -15.13 16.18 15.32
N ASN A 28 -13.87 16.60 15.32
CA ASN A 28 -13.31 17.56 14.37
C ASN A 28 -12.83 16.92 13.06
N GLY A 29 -13.07 15.62 12.84
CA GLY A 29 -12.73 14.92 11.60
C GLY A 29 -11.26 14.53 11.46
N ALA A 30 -10.48 14.54 12.54
CA ALA A 30 -9.10 14.06 12.49
C ALA A 30 -9.05 12.58 12.09
N GLU A 31 -8.11 12.20 11.22
CA GLU A 31 -7.90 10.79 10.87
C GLU A 31 -7.17 10.01 11.98
N ARG A 32 -6.48 10.72 12.88
CA ARG A 32 -5.62 10.17 13.94
C ARG A 32 -6.09 10.63 15.31
N TYR A 33 -7.07 9.93 15.87
CA TYR A 33 -7.63 10.22 17.20
C TYR A 33 -7.49 9.05 18.18
N ILE A 34 -6.88 7.94 17.77
CA ILE A 34 -6.63 6.77 18.61
C ILE A 34 -5.13 6.58 18.74
N ALA A 35 -4.64 6.42 19.98
CA ALA A 35 -3.24 6.13 20.29
C ALA A 35 -3.13 4.93 21.23
N PHE A 36 -2.03 4.19 21.13
CA PHE A 36 -1.80 2.97 21.91
C PHE A 36 -0.49 3.05 22.69
N LEU A 37 -0.52 2.64 23.95
CA LEU A 37 0.69 2.36 24.72
C LEU A 37 1.02 0.88 24.53
N LYS A 38 2.12 0.60 23.82
CA LYS A 38 2.56 -0.77 23.51
C LYS A 38 3.47 -1.30 24.62
N GLY A 39 2.97 -2.24 25.43
CA GLY A 39 3.84 -3.10 26.23
C GLY A 39 4.61 -4.10 25.36
N ARG A 40 5.66 -4.72 25.91
CA ARG A 40 6.42 -5.77 25.20
C ARG A 40 5.54 -7.03 25.07
N GLY A 41 5.20 -7.45 23.85
CA GLY A 41 4.48 -8.71 23.58
C GLY A 41 3.45 -8.66 22.44
N ASP A 42 2.85 -9.81 22.16
CA ASP A 42 1.88 -10.05 21.06
C ASP A 42 0.43 -9.60 21.38
N LEU A 43 0.19 -9.13 22.61
CA LEU A 43 -1.14 -8.69 23.09
C LEU A 43 -1.67 -7.44 22.38
N ALA A 44 -0.81 -6.69 21.69
CA ALA A 44 -1.20 -5.51 20.93
C ALA A 44 -2.16 -5.83 19.77
N GLY A 45 -2.06 -7.02 19.16
CA GLY A 45 -2.92 -7.43 18.04
C GLY A 45 -4.37 -7.69 18.46
N TRP A 46 -4.59 -8.35 19.60
CA TRP A 46 -5.93 -8.58 20.14
C TRP A 46 -6.59 -7.26 20.60
N PHE A 47 -5.82 -6.37 21.24
CA PHE A 47 -6.35 -5.11 21.79
C PHE A 47 -6.86 -4.15 20.69
N LYS A 48 -6.18 -4.09 19.54
CA LYS A 48 -6.66 -3.35 18.37
C LYS A 48 -7.98 -3.90 17.82
N ARG A 49 -8.09 -5.23 17.72
CA ARG A 49 -9.34 -5.90 17.31
C ARG A 49 -10.47 -5.67 18.30
N PHE A 50 -10.19 -5.72 19.60
CA PHE A 50 -11.16 -5.42 20.66
C PHE A 50 -11.74 -4.02 20.55
N LEU A 51 -10.92 -3.02 20.21
CA LEU A 51 -11.34 -1.63 20.02
C LEU A 51 -12.00 -1.34 18.66
N GLY A 52 -12.23 -2.36 17.83
CA GLY A 52 -12.86 -2.20 16.52
C GLY A 52 -12.01 -1.45 15.49
N CYS A 53 -10.70 -1.28 15.75
CA CYS A 53 -9.78 -0.74 14.76
C CYS A 53 -9.68 -1.75 13.61
N THR A 54 -10.28 -1.42 12.48
CA THR A 54 -10.32 -2.32 11.33
C THR A 54 -9.05 -2.11 10.50
N ASP A 55 -8.01 -2.88 10.80
CA ASP A 55 -6.69 -2.79 10.14
C ASP A 55 -6.76 -2.89 8.60
N VAL A 56 -7.82 -3.50 8.05
CA VAL A 56 -8.01 -3.71 6.60
C VAL A 56 -8.20 -2.40 5.83
N VAL A 57 -8.97 -1.44 6.37
CA VAL A 57 -9.21 -0.15 5.69
C VAL A 57 -7.93 0.68 5.67
N ILE A 58 -7.16 0.60 6.76
CA ILE A 58 -5.86 1.24 6.89
C ILE A 58 -4.86 0.60 5.93
N ALA A 59 -4.72 -0.72 5.94
CA ALA A 59 -3.81 -1.44 5.04
C ALA A 59 -4.05 -1.08 3.56
N LEU A 60 -5.31 -1.06 3.12
CA LEU A 60 -5.64 -0.68 1.74
C LEU A 60 -5.26 0.77 1.42
N LYS A 61 -5.54 1.72 2.32
CA LYS A 61 -5.21 3.14 2.15
C LYS A 61 -3.71 3.36 2.09
N GLU A 62 -2.98 2.80 3.06
CA GLU A 62 -1.53 2.96 3.17
C GLU A 62 -0.79 2.23 2.04
N THR A 63 -1.30 1.09 1.56
CA THR A 63 -0.73 0.41 0.39
C THR A 63 -0.91 1.24 -0.89
N LYS A 64 -2.07 1.89 -1.08
CA LYS A 64 -2.27 2.79 -2.24
C LYS A 64 -1.28 3.95 -2.22
N LYS A 65 -1.13 4.57 -1.06
CA LYS A 65 -0.18 5.66 -0.83
C LYS A 65 1.26 5.24 -1.11
N LEU A 66 1.65 4.04 -0.66
CA LEU A 66 2.96 3.46 -0.98
C LEU A 66 3.15 3.27 -2.49
N VAL A 67 2.16 2.71 -3.19
CA VAL A 67 2.20 2.49 -4.65
C VAL A 67 2.30 3.81 -5.44
N GLU A 68 1.55 4.83 -5.03
CA GLU A 68 1.64 6.18 -5.60
C GLU A 68 3.03 6.78 -5.36
N THR A 69 3.58 6.63 -4.16
CA THR A 69 4.92 7.12 -3.79
C THR A 69 6.01 6.47 -4.63
N LEU A 70 5.94 5.15 -4.83
CA LEU A 70 6.90 4.40 -5.65
C LEU A 70 6.86 4.85 -7.11
N SER A 71 5.67 5.11 -7.63
CA SER A 71 5.49 5.63 -8.99
C SER A 71 6.09 7.03 -9.13
N HIS A 72 5.77 7.93 -8.20
CA HIS A 72 6.30 9.29 -8.15
C HIS A 72 7.82 9.32 -7.94
N PHE A 73 8.36 8.41 -7.13
CA PHE A 73 9.80 8.27 -6.92
C PHE A 73 10.51 7.94 -8.24
N ALA A 74 9.99 6.98 -9.01
CA ALA A 74 10.58 6.63 -10.29
C ALA A 74 10.57 7.80 -11.28
N ASP A 75 9.48 8.58 -11.30
CA ASP A 75 9.38 9.79 -12.14
C ASP A 75 10.36 10.89 -11.66
N THR A 76 10.50 11.09 -10.36
CA THR A 76 11.40 12.09 -9.75
C THR A 76 12.87 11.74 -9.98
N GLN A 77 13.22 10.45 -9.93
CA GLN A 77 14.56 9.98 -10.28
C GLN A 77 14.82 10.00 -11.80
N GLN A 78 13.82 10.36 -12.61
CA GLN A 78 13.90 10.37 -14.07
C GLN A 78 14.38 9.03 -14.64
N LEU A 79 13.92 7.93 -14.03
CA LEU A 79 14.31 6.60 -14.46
C LEU A 79 13.85 6.35 -15.90
N GLU A 80 14.71 5.72 -16.68
CA GLU A 80 14.35 5.30 -18.03
C GLU A 80 13.23 4.27 -17.99
N THR A 81 12.49 4.13 -19.10
CA THR A 81 11.28 3.28 -19.14
C THR A 81 11.54 1.87 -18.63
N ARG A 82 12.69 1.27 -18.98
CA ARG A 82 13.07 -0.07 -18.53
C ARG A 82 13.35 -0.13 -17.03
N GLU A 83 14.11 0.83 -16.50
CA GLU A 83 14.49 0.87 -15.08
C GLU A 83 13.29 1.16 -14.19
N ARG A 84 12.39 2.03 -14.62
CA ARG A 84 11.11 2.27 -13.96
C ARG A 84 10.29 0.99 -13.89
N ASP A 85 10.16 0.29 -15.00
CA ASP A 85 9.41 -0.97 -15.05
C ASP A 85 10.00 -2.02 -14.09
N GLU A 86 11.33 -2.19 -14.10
CA GLU A 86 12.04 -3.10 -13.20
C GLU A 86 11.87 -2.72 -11.72
N LEU A 87 11.88 -1.43 -11.39
CA LEU A 87 11.61 -0.93 -10.04
C LEU A 87 10.18 -1.30 -9.60
N LEU A 88 9.17 -1.01 -10.41
CA LEU A 88 7.77 -1.26 -10.06
C LEU A 88 7.45 -2.76 -10.01
N GLU A 89 8.07 -3.57 -10.87
CA GLU A 89 7.94 -5.03 -10.86
C GLU A 89 8.59 -5.65 -9.61
N ARG A 90 9.80 -5.21 -9.24
CA ARG A 90 10.42 -5.59 -7.96
C ARG A 90 9.56 -5.18 -6.77
N ALA A 91 9.04 -3.95 -6.79
CA ALA A 91 8.14 -3.48 -5.74
C ALA A 91 6.90 -4.36 -5.59
N HIS A 92 6.30 -4.77 -6.71
CA HIS A 92 5.15 -5.65 -6.69
C HIS A 92 5.47 -6.99 -6.03
N LEU A 93 6.57 -7.64 -6.44
CA LEU A 93 6.99 -8.93 -5.91
C LEU A 93 7.27 -8.87 -4.40
N VAL A 94 8.07 -7.90 -3.95
CA VAL A 94 8.43 -7.73 -2.54
C VAL A 94 7.18 -7.49 -1.68
N LEU A 95 6.31 -6.57 -2.12
CA LEU A 95 5.12 -6.22 -1.33
C LEU A 95 4.04 -7.31 -1.37
N GLU A 96 3.95 -8.07 -2.46
CA GLU A 96 3.04 -9.21 -2.56
C GLU A 96 3.45 -10.33 -1.60
N GLU A 97 4.74 -10.68 -1.54
CA GLU A 97 5.29 -11.67 -0.61
C GLU A 97 5.06 -11.26 0.86
N MET A 98 5.23 -9.96 1.18
CA MET A 98 4.90 -9.44 2.51
C MET A 98 3.41 -9.56 2.83
N GLY A 99 2.54 -9.27 1.85
CA GLY A 99 1.10 -9.46 1.97
C GLY A 99 0.69 -10.93 2.14
N GLU A 100 1.43 -11.87 1.55
CA GLU A 100 1.22 -13.32 1.68
C GLU A 100 1.63 -13.87 3.04
N SER A 101 2.82 -13.48 3.49
CA SER A 101 3.39 -13.92 4.76
C SER A 101 2.75 -13.23 5.98
N GLY A 102 1.99 -12.16 5.76
CA GLY A 102 1.49 -11.30 6.83
C GLY A 102 2.59 -10.47 7.49
N ALA A 103 3.74 -10.32 6.83
CA ALA A 103 4.86 -9.54 7.34
C ALA A 103 4.52 -8.04 7.33
N ALA A 104 4.77 -7.39 8.47
CA ALA A 104 4.62 -5.94 8.59
C ALA A 104 5.68 -5.20 7.76
N LEU A 105 5.30 -4.09 7.15
CA LEU A 105 6.17 -3.24 6.35
C LEU A 105 7.32 -2.68 7.19
N ASP A 106 8.55 -2.95 6.77
CA ASP A 106 9.77 -2.30 7.25
C ASP A 106 10.37 -1.45 6.12
N LEU A 107 10.35 -0.12 6.28
CA LEU A 107 10.68 0.82 5.21
C LEU A 107 12.13 0.68 4.71
N GLN A 108 13.07 0.39 5.62
CA GLN A 108 14.49 0.26 5.28
C GLN A 108 14.76 -1.02 4.46
N SER A 109 14.20 -2.15 4.90
CA SER A 109 14.27 -3.42 4.18
C SER A 109 13.59 -3.33 2.82
N VAL A 110 12.41 -2.74 2.76
CA VAL A 110 11.65 -2.54 1.52
C VAL A 110 12.42 -1.67 0.55
N ALA A 111 12.97 -0.54 1.00
CA ALA A 111 13.79 0.31 0.14
C ALA A 111 15.01 -0.43 -0.44
N SER A 112 15.65 -1.25 0.38
CA SER A 112 16.82 -2.06 -0.01
C SER A 112 16.50 -3.12 -1.06
N GLN A 113 15.33 -3.75 -0.97
CA GLN A 113 14.92 -4.78 -1.92
C GLN A 113 14.37 -4.19 -3.23
N ILE A 114 13.64 -3.08 -3.16
CA ILE A 114 13.01 -2.44 -4.32
C ILE A 114 14.01 -1.64 -5.15
N PHE A 115 14.94 -0.94 -4.50
CA PHE A 115 15.91 -0.06 -5.16
C PHE A 115 17.35 -0.27 -4.64
N PRO A 116 17.95 -1.45 -4.89
CA PRO A 116 19.21 -1.87 -4.31
C PRO A 116 20.43 -1.05 -4.73
N ASP A 117 20.36 -0.36 -5.88
CA ASP A 117 21.48 0.43 -6.39
C ASP A 117 21.69 1.74 -5.60
N ALA A 118 20.62 2.27 -5.01
CA ALA A 118 20.67 3.47 -4.17
C ALA A 118 19.53 3.48 -3.14
N PRO A 119 19.53 2.53 -2.20
CA PRO A 119 18.40 2.29 -1.30
C PRO A 119 18.13 3.46 -0.36
N GLN A 120 19.15 4.27 -0.06
CA GLN A 120 19.02 5.47 0.76
C GLN A 120 18.05 6.48 0.14
N LYS A 121 18.09 6.67 -1.20
CA LYS A 121 17.20 7.61 -1.90
C LYS A 121 15.73 7.24 -1.74
N LEU A 122 15.42 5.94 -1.88
CA LEU A 122 14.06 5.46 -1.71
C LEU A 122 13.66 5.50 -0.24
N SER A 123 14.57 5.14 0.67
CA SER A 123 14.34 5.18 2.11
C SER A 123 13.99 6.59 2.61
N GLU A 124 14.71 7.61 2.15
CA GLU A 124 14.43 9.03 2.42
C GLU A 124 13.04 9.43 1.91
N THR A 125 12.68 9.02 0.69
CA THR A 125 11.36 9.32 0.10
C THR A 125 10.22 8.67 0.89
N LEU A 126 10.41 7.44 1.37
CA LEU A 126 9.41 6.71 2.15
C LEU A 126 9.27 7.23 3.59
N GLN A 127 10.28 7.94 4.10
CA GLN A 127 10.31 8.50 5.46
C GLN A 127 9.94 9.98 5.50
N ASP A 128 9.61 10.59 4.37
CA ASP A 128 9.18 11.98 4.31
C ASP A 128 7.97 12.22 5.23
N GLU A 129 8.08 13.18 6.16
CA GLU A 129 7.00 13.53 7.08
C GLU A 129 5.76 14.05 6.34
N ALA A 130 5.94 14.69 5.18
CA ALA A 130 4.83 15.12 4.32
C ALA A 130 4.13 13.95 3.66
N LEU A 131 4.85 12.83 3.43
CA LEU A 131 4.21 11.61 3.00
C LEU A 131 3.27 11.13 4.08
N ASP A 132 3.66 11.09 5.35
CA ASP A 132 2.81 10.64 6.47
C ASP A 132 2.36 9.16 6.36
N LEU A 133 3.23 8.29 5.84
CA LEU A 133 2.97 6.86 5.66
C LEU A 133 2.94 6.15 7.03
N ALA A 134 1.90 5.37 7.30
CA ALA A 134 1.84 4.59 8.53
C ALA A 134 2.94 3.51 8.56
N SER A 135 3.47 3.21 9.74
CA SER A 135 4.46 2.15 9.92
C SER A 135 3.81 0.81 10.33
N GLY A 136 4.43 -0.29 9.91
CA GLY A 136 4.09 -1.63 10.39
C GLY A 136 2.73 -2.18 9.93
N PHE A 137 2.12 -1.62 8.87
CA PHE A 137 0.97 -2.24 8.22
C PHE A 137 1.42 -3.40 7.31
N VAL A 138 0.52 -4.35 7.05
CA VAL A 138 0.73 -5.42 6.07
C VAL A 138 0.19 -4.94 4.71
N PRO A 139 0.96 -5.00 3.61
CA PRO A 139 0.49 -4.58 2.30
C PRO A 139 -0.78 -5.31 1.84
N ASP A 140 -1.76 -4.58 1.31
CA ASP A 140 -2.98 -5.14 0.73
C ASP A 140 -2.77 -5.45 -0.76
N LYS A 141 -2.80 -6.74 -1.11
CA LYS A 141 -2.59 -7.22 -2.48
C LYS A 141 -3.47 -6.54 -3.53
N ARG A 142 -4.70 -6.13 -3.16
CA ARG A 142 -5.64 -5.50 -4.10
C ARG A 142 -5.14 -4.13 -4.55
N ALA A 143 -4.39 -3.43 -3.69
CA ALA A 143 -3.81 -2.13 -3.99
C ALA A 143 -2.47 -2.21 -4.74
N LEU A 144 -1.83 -3.38 -4.84
CA LEU A 144 -0.54 -3.54 -5.52
C LEU A 144 -0.65 -3.66 -7.05
N LYS A 145 -1.83 -3.94 -7.57
CA LYS A 145 -2.06 -4.14 -9.02
C LYS A 145 -1.57 -2.99 -9.92
N PRO A 146 -1.69 -1.70 -9.55
CA PRO A 146 -1.20 -0.60 -10.39
C PRO A 146 0.31 -0.61 -10.65
N LEU A 147 1.11 -1.31 -9.83
CA LEU A 147 2.55 -1.45 -10.06
C LEU A 147 2.85 -2.22 -11.36
N ILE A 148 2.00 -3.20 -11.70
CA ILE A 148 2.22 -4.11 -12.83
C ILE A 148 1.15 -4.01 -13.92
N ARG A 149 0.07 -3.24 -13.72
CA ARG A 149 -1.04 -3.15 -14.68
C ARG A 149 -1.44 -1.71 -14.97
N PHE A 150 -1.73 -1.46 -16.24
CA PHE A 150 -2.50 -0.30 -16.66
C PHE A 150 -3.99 -0.63 -16.61
N ARG A 151 -4.79 0.33 -16.17
CA ARG A 151 -6.25 0.24 -16.23
C ARG A 151 -6.81 1.58 -16.69
N ALA A 152 -7.65 1.56 -17.71
CA ALA A 152 -8.33 2.73 -18.24
C ALA A 152 -9.77 2.38 -18.65
N SER A 153 -10.64 3.38 -18.65
CA SER A 153 -12.01 3.26 -19.11
C SER A 153 -12.42 4.53 -19.84
N ALA A 154 -13.12 4.37 -20.95
CA ALA A 154 -13.82 5.41 -21.68
C ALA A 154 -15.32 5.08 -21.70
N GLU A 155 -16.10 5.89 -22.42
CA GLU A 155 -17.55 5.69 -22.59
C GLU A 155 -17.86 4.30 -23.16
N ASP A 156 -17.16 3.90 -24.22
CA ASP A 156 -17.46 2.67 -24.98
C ASP A 156 -16.57 1.48 -24.62
N TRP A 157 -15.55 1.66 -23.77
CA TRP A 157 -14.59 0.59 -23.51
C TRP A 157 -13.97 0.65 -22.10
N LYS A 158 -13.57 -0.51 -21.61
CA LYS A 158 -12.69 -0.68 -20.45
C LYS A 158 -11.53 -1.55 -20.86
N LEU A 159 -10.33 -1.18 -20.43
CA LEU A 159 -9.12 -1.90 -20.77
C LEU A 159 -8.24 -2.08 -19.52
N GLU A 160 -7.73 -3.28 -19.35
CA GLU A 160 -6.70 -3.61 -18.37
C GLU A 160 -5.67 -4.52 -19.05
N PHE A 161 -4.39 -4.18 -18.91
CA PHE A 161 -3.29 -5.00 -19.41
C PHE A 161 -2.06 -4.86 -18.51
N GLU A 162 -1.20 -5.87 -18.51
CA GLU A 162 0.05 -5.81 -17.77
C GLU A 162 1.06 -4.88 -18.44
N ARG A 163 1.85 -4.18 -17.64
CA ARG A 163 2.92 -3.29 -18.08
C ARG A 163 3.94 -4.03 -18.96
N SER A 164 4.17 -5.31 -18.69
CA SER A 164 4.95 -6.24 -19.52
C SER A 164 4.45 -6.36 -20.97
N GLY A 165 3.15 -6.13 -21.21
CA GLY A 165 2.53 -6.14 -22.54
C GLY A 165 3.07 -5.04 -23.47
N LEU A 166 3.53 -3.90 -22.92
CA LEU A 166 4.21 -2.87 -23.70
C LEU A 166 5.60 -3.34 -24.16
N ARG A 167 6.31 -4.09 -23.30
CA ARG A 167 7.67 -4.59 -23.60
C ARG A 167 7.66 -5.73 -24.61
N SER A 168 6.66 -6.59 -24.56
CA SER A 168 6.51 -7.71 -25.49
C SER A 168 6.02 -7.29 -26.88
N GLY A 169 5.51 -6.05 -27.03
CA GLY A 169 4.86 -5.59 -28.25
C GLY A 169 3.43 -6.09 -28.43
N ALA A 170 2.88 -6.82 -27.45
CA ALA A 170 1.48 -7.23 -27.41
C ALA A 170 0.54 -6.01 -27.35
N VAL A 171 0.98 -4.94 -26.67
CA VAL A 171 0.29 -3.65 -26.60
C VAL A 171 1.22 -2.58 -27.13
N GLN A 172 0.77 -1.81 -28.11
CA GLN A 172 1.55 -0.74 -28.73
C GLN A 172 0.79 0.56 -28.66
N TYR A 173 1.42 1.61 -28.14
CA TYR A 173 0.85 2.95 -28.09
C TYR A 173 1.61 3.88 -29.03
N ASP A 174 0.90 4.44 -30.01
CA ASP A 174 1.40 5.48 -30.88
C ASP A 174 0.98 6.86 -30.34
N LYS A 175 1.97 7.64 -29.92
CA LYS A 175 1.78 8.99 -29.39
C LYS A 175 1.32 9.99 -30.46
N ALA A 176 1.71 9.82 -31.71
CA ALA A 176 1.41 10.77 -32.78
C ALA A 176 -0.06 10.70 -33.20
N SER A 177 -0.59 9.49 -33.31
CA SER A 177 -2.00 9.22 -33.66
C SER A 177 -2.91 9.01 -32.45
N ASN A 178 -2.37 9.02 -31.23
CA ASN A 178 -3.08 8.70 -29.99
C ASN A 178 -3.85 7.37 -30.10
N THR A 179 -3.19 6.34 -30.62
CA THR A 179 -3.79 5.04 -30.91
C THR A 179 -3.15 3.94 -30.08
N LEU A 180 -3.97 3.05 -29.53
CA LEU A 180 -3.53 1.84 -28.85
C LEU A 180 -3.87 0.61 -29.70
N VAL A 181 -2.86 -0.20 -30.03
CA VAL A 181 -3.01 -1.43 -30.81
C VAL A 181 -2.76 -2.63 -29.91
N LEU A 182 -3.73 -3.56 -29.88
CA LEU A 182 -3.59 -4.86 -29.25
C LEU A 182 -3.29 -5.90 -30.34
N THR A 183 -2.14 -6.55 -30.24
CA THR A 183 -1.75 -7.64 -31.15
C THR A 183 -2.01 -9.00 -30.51
N ASN A 184 -2.07 -10.06 -31.32
CA ASN A 184 -2.33 -11.42 -30.85
C ASN A 184 -3.63 -11.56 -30.03
N VAL A 185 -4.70 -10.93 -30.52
CA VAL A 185 -6.02 -10.97 -29.88
C VAL A 185 -6.46 -12.44 -29.68
N PRO A 186 -6.94 -12.82 -28.47
CA PRO A 186 -7.35 -14.20 -28.18
C PRO A 186 -8.40 -14.70 -29.17
N GLU A 187 -8.32 -15.99 -29.55
CA GLU A 187 -9.26 -16.60 -30.50
C GLU A 187 -10.73 -16.47 -30.07
N SER A 188 -11.00 -16.41 -28.77
CA SER A 188 -12.35 -16.14 -28.24
C SER A 188 -12.88 -14.77 -28.64
N LEU A 189 -12.08 -13.71 -28.48
CA LEU A 189 -12.46 -12.35 -28.86
C LEU A 189 -12.47 -12.19 -30.38
N LYS A 190 -11.51 -12.79 -31.09
CA LYS A 190 -11.46 -12.79 -32.56
C LYS A 190 -12.73 -13.37 -33.18
N LYS A 191 -13.26 -14.49 -32.66
CA LYS A 191 -14.51 -15.07 -33.16
C LYS A 191 -15.69 -14.11 -32.99
N LEU A 192 -15.85 -13.52 -31.80
CA LEU A 192 -16.91 -12.54 -31.55
C LEU A 192 -16.82 -11.35 -32.52
N LEU A 193 -15.62 -10.84 -32.79
CA LEU A 193 -15.41 -9.72 -33.71
C LEU A 193 -15.67 -10.07 -35.20
N LEU A 194 -15.60 -11.34 -35.58
CA LEU A 194 -15.88 -11.79 -36.95
C LEU A 194 -17.36 -12.15 -37.18
N GLU A 195 -18.12 -12.29 -36.10
CA GLU A 195 -19.57 -12.60 -36.12
C GLU A 195 -20.45 -11.33 -36.16
N GLU A 196 -19.86 -10.17 -35.87
CA GLU A 196 -20.47 -8.83 -36.05
C GLU A 196 -20.38 -8.35 -37.51
#